data_AF-I3U929-F1
#
_entry.id   AF-I3U929-F1
#
_cell.length_a   1.000
_cell.length_b   1.000
_cell.length_c   1.000
_cell.angle_alpha   90.00
_cell.angle_beta   90.00
_cell.angle_gamma   90.00
#
_symmetry.space_group_name_H-M   'P 1'
#
loop_
_entity.id
_entity.type
_entity.pdbx_description
1 polymer ?
#
loop_
_entity_poly.entity_id
_entity_poly.type
_entity_poly.pdbx_seq_one_letter_code
_entity_poly.pdbx_strand_id
1 'polypeptide(L)'
;MNHTGTPQVWDKRKRGRQRRLERAANLGLGPQISQEQITQLLQAVIEPDDRVCLEGNNQKQADFLADSLAACDPQRLHHLHMVQSVLALPSHLDLFENGIASRLDFSFSGPQGGRLARLVQDKQIEIGAIHTYLELFGRYFTDLTPNVCLIAAQAADAAGNLYTGPNTEDTPAIVEATAFRSGIVIAQVNERLDKLPRVDIPADWVDFTVVAPRPNYIEPLFTRDPAQITEVQILMAMMAIKGIYAEYGVQRLNHGIGFDTAAIELLLPTYATELGLKGKICSHWP
;
A
#
# COMPACT_ATOMS: atom_id res chain seq x y z
N MET A 1 38.78 -36.96 5.22
CA MET A 1 37.68 -36.80 4.25
C MET A 1 37.34 -35.32 4.22
N ASN A 2 37.81 -34.61 3.20
CA ASN A 2 37.49 -33.18 3.06
C ASN A 2 36.07 -33.07 2.53
N HIS A 3 35.17 -32.51 3.34
CA HIS A 3 33.85 -32.09 2.89
C HIS A 3 34.05 -31.00 1.82
N THR A 4 33.95 -31.39 0.56
CA THR A 4 33.73 -30.47 -0.56
C THR A 4 32.30 -29.98 -0.50
N GLY A 5 32.01 -29.08 0.45
CA GLY A 5 30.75 -28.35 0.47
C GLY A 5 30.66 -27.47 -0.77
N THR A 6 29.52 -27.50 -1.46
CA THR A 6 29.21 -26.61 -2.58
C THR A 6 29.47 -25.16 -2.16
N PRO A 7 30.20 -24.33 -2.93
CA PRO A 7 30.51 -22.96 -2.54
C PRO A 7 29.24 -22.18 -2.18
N GLN A 8 29.22 -21.52 -1.02
CA GLN A 8 28.04 -20.81 -0.57
C GLN A 8 27.76 -19.60 -1.48
N VAL A 9 26.61 -19.71 -2.12
CA VAL A 9 25.83 -18.73 -2.88
C VAL A 9 25.51 -17.38 -2.23
N TRP A 10 26.44 -16.51 -1.85
CA TRP A 10 26.12 -15.30 -1.06
C TRP A 10 25.27 -14.23 -1.76
N ASP A 11 25.32 -14.13 -3.09
CA ASP A 11 24.68 -13.07 -3.89
C ASP A 11 23.45 -13.56 -4.70
N LYS A 12 22.81 -14.67 -4.28
CA LYS A 12 21.68 -15.29 -5.01
C LYS A 12 20.58 -14.30 -5.39
N ARG A 13 20.17 -13.42 -4.46
CA ARG A 13 19.12 -12.41 -4.68
C ARG A 13 19.54 -11.38 -5.73
N LYS A 14 20.77 -10.86 -5.62
CA LYS A 14 21.34 -9.91 -6.59
C LYS A 14 21.36 -10.49 -8.01
N ARG A 15 21.77 -11.75 -8.17
CA ARG A 15 21.72 -12.45 -9.46
C ARG A 15 20.29 -12.71 -9.95
N GLY A 16 19.35 -12.96 -9.04
CA GLY A 16 17.92 -13.04 -9.36
C GLY A 16 17.37 -11.74 -9.94
N ARG A 17 17.64 -10.62 -9.26
CA ARG A 17 17.32 -9.27 -9.76
C ARG A 17 17.90 -9.02 -11.14
N GLN A 18 19.19 -9.32 -11.32
CA GLN A 18 19.87 -9.08 -12.59
C GLN A 18 19.23 -9.87 -13.74
N ARG A 19 18.88 -11.14 -13.53
CA ARG A 19 18.16 -11.93 -14.55
C ARG A 19 16.79 -11.35 -14.91
N ARG A 20 16.06 -10.83 -13.93
CA ARG A 20 14.75 -10.16 -14.17
C ARG A 20 14.93 -8.93 -15.05
N LEU A 21 15.91 -8.07 -14.72
CA LEU A 21 16.23 -6.89 -15.51
C LEU A 21 16.73 -7.25 -16.92
N GLU A 22 17.53 -8.30 -17.06
CA GLU A 22 17.98 -8.80 -18.37
C GLU A 22 16.81 -9.30 -19.23
N ARG A 23 15.83 -10.00 -18.63
CA ARG A 23 14.60 -10.38 -19.36
C ARG A 23 13.82 -9.16 -19.84
N ALA A 24 13.65 -8.14 -19.00
CA ALA A 24 13.00 -6.90 -19.41
C ALA A 24 13.78 -6.19 -20.53
N ALA A 25 15.11 -6.07 -20.40
CA ALA A 25 15.97 -5.44 -21.40
C ALA A 25 15.96 -6.19 -22.74
N ASN A 26 15.94 -7.53 -22.73
CA ASN A 26 15.84 -8.35 -23.94
C ASN A 26 14.50 -8.18 -24.68
N LEU A 27 13.46 -7.70 -23.98
CA LEU A 27 12.18 -7.33 -24.57
C LEU A 27 12.13 -5.85 -25.01
N GLY A 28 13.24 -5.12 -24.88
CA GLY A 28 13.33 -3.69 -25.19
C GLY A 28 12.70 -2.77 -24.15
N LEU A 29 12.47 -3.28 -22.93
CA LEU A 29 11.84 -2.51 -21.85
C LEU A 29 12.90 -1.75 -21.05
N GLY A 30 12.83 -0.42 -21.10
CA GLY A 30 13.70 0.48 -20.32
C GLY A 30 13.03 0.96 -19.03
N PRO A 31 13.71 1.82 -18.24
CA PRO A 31 13.19 2.35 -16.97
C PRO A 31 11.92 3.18 -17.09
N GLN A 32 11.60 3.65 -18.29
CA GLN A 32 10.35 4.32 -18.61
C GLN A 32 9.62 3.47 -19.64
N ILE A 33 8.46 2.95 -19.27
CA ILE A 33 7.64 2.11 -20.16
C ILE A 33 6.36 2.84 -20.56
N SER A 34 5.80 2.44 -21.71
CA SER A 34 4.46 2.85 -22.13
C SER A 34 3.39 1.99 -21.46
N GLN A 35 2.14 2.43 -21.52
CA GLN A 35 1.00 1.71 -20.92
C GLN A 35 0.83 0.32 -21.56
N GLU A 36 1.03 0.20 -22.86
CA GLU A 36 0.87 -1.04 -23.62
C GLU A 36 1.92 -2.09 -23.24
N GLN A 37 3.05 -1.64 -22.69
CA GLN A 37 4.17 -2.50 -22.30
C GLN A 37 4.01 -3.06 -20.87
N ILE A 38 3.03 -2.60 -20.08
CA ILE A 38 2.97 -2.92 -18.65
C ILE A 38 2.81 -4.43 -18.39
N THR A 39 1.87 -5.09 -19.06
CA THR A 39 1.63 -6.54 -18.89
C THR A 39 2.83 -7.36 -19.38
N GLN A 40 3.54 -6.88 -20.41
CA GLN A 40 4.77 -7.51 -20.87
C GLN A 40 5.89 -7.37 -19.83
N LEU A 41 6.03 -6.20 -19.21
CA LEU A 41 6.98 -5.96 -18.12
C LEU A 41 6.68 -6.84 -16.92
N LEU A 42 5.44 -6.83 -16.41
CA LEU A 42 5.02 -7.60 -15.23
C LEU A 42 5.35 -9.08 -15.40
N GLN A 43 5.00 -9.68 -16.55
CA GLN A 43 5.32 -11.09 -16.85
C GLN A 43 6.80 -11.38 -17.14
N ALA A 44 7.64 -10.34 -17.28
CA ALA A 44 9.07 -10.48 -17.44
C ALA A 44 9.82 -10.41 -16.09
N VAL A 45 9.38 -9.54 -15.19
CA VAL A 45 10.09 -9.26 -13.92
C VAL A 45 9.49 -9.92 -12.69
N ILE A 46 8.22 -10.30 -12.72
CA ILE A 46 7.58 -11.15 -11.70
C ILE A 46 7.76 -12.62 -12.11
N GLU A 47 8.06 -13.47 -11.15
CA GLU A 47 8.14 -14.92 -11.30
C GLU A 47 7.03 -15.58 -10.46
N PRO A 48 6.60 -16.80 -10.82
CA PRO A 48 5.74 -17.58 -9.93
C PRO A 48 6.31 -17.67 -8.51
N ASP A 49 5.41 -17.75 -7.52
CA ASP A 49 5.73 -17.81 -6.09
C ASP A 49 6.38 -16.54 -5.50
N ASP A 50 6.49 -15.45 -6.27
CA ASP A 50 6.99 -14.19 -5.75
C ASP A 50 6.07 -13.60 -4.69
N ARG A 51 6.70 -12.94 -3.71
CA ARG A 51 6.01 -11.98 -2.85
C ARG A 51 5.90 -10.65 -3.57
N VAL A 52 4.67 -10.25 -3.88
CA VAL A 52 4.38 -8.99 -4.56
C VAL A 52 3.68 -8.06 -3.58
N CYS A 53 4.32 -6.92 -3.31
CA CYS A 53 3.68 -5.84 -2.58
C CYS A 53 2.92 -4.95 -3.55
N LEU A 54 1.60 -5.03 -3.54
CA LEU A 54 0.74 -4.18 -4.34
C LEU A 54 0.24 -3.04 -3.45
N GLU A 55 0.56 -1.80 -3.81
CA GLU A 55 0.18 -0.64 -3.03
C GLU A 55 -1.32 -0.39 -3.14
N GLY A 56 -2.06 -0.85 -2.13
CA GLY A 56 -3.38 -0.35 -1.81
C GLY A 56 -3.33 0.19 -0.40
N ASN A 57 -3.10 1.50 -0.27
CA ASN A 57 -3.01 2.16 1.04
C ASN A 57 -4.42 2.47 1.55
N ASN A 58 -4.50 3.18 2.67
CA ASN A 58 -5.77 3.70 3.17
C ASN A 58 -6.48 4.58 2.15
N GLN A 59 -5.73 5.36 1.38
CA GLN A 59 -6.29 6.27 0.39
C GLN A 59 -5.74 5.98 -1.00
N LYS A 60 -4.43 6.11 -1.19
CA LYS A 60 -3.79 5.92 -2.49
C LYS A 60 -3.74 4.46 -2.95
N GLN A 61 -4.19 4.22 -4.20
CA GLN A 61 -4.13 2.90 -4.83
C GLN A 61 -3.27 2.93 -6.10
N ALA A 62 -2.46 1.89 -6.30
CA ALA A 62 -1.83 1.59 -7.59
C ALA A 62 -2.80 0.85 -8.51
N ASP A 63 -3.93 1.48 -8.82
CA ASP A 63 -5.08 0.90 -9.52
C ASP A 63 -4.75 0.40 -10.93
N PHE A 64 -3.98 1.16 -11.71
CA PHE A 64 -3.56 0.72 -13.05
C PHE A 64 -2.64 -0.50 -12.99
N LEU A 65 -1.73 -0.57 -12.02
CA LEU A 65 -0.87 -1.74 -11.81
C LEU A 65 -1.65 -2.94 -11.29
N ALA A 66 -2.63 -2.73 -10.41
CA ALA A 66 -3.53 -3.78 -9.92
C ALA A 66 -4.31 -4.42 -11.08
N ASP A 67 -4.96 -3.57 -11.90
CA ASP A 67 -5.73 -4.01 -13.05
C ASP A 67 -4.84 -4.72 -14.09
N SER A 68 -3.64 -4.19 -14.32
CA SER A 68 -2.66 -4.78 -15.25
C SER A 68 -2.12 -6.13 -14.78
N LEU A 69 -1.92 -6.30 -13.47
CA LEU A 69 -1.47 -7.57 -12.90
C LEU A 69 -2.58 -8.62 -12.98
N ALA A 70 -3.84 -8.25 -12.71
CA ALA A 70 -4.99 -9.13 -12.84
C ALA A 70 -5.25 -9.59 -14.28
N ALA A 71 -4.80 -8.81 -15.27
CA ALA A 71 -4.89 -9.14 -16.70
C ALA A 71 -3.70 -9.96 -17.25
N CYS A 72 -2.71 -10.33 -16.42
CA CYS A 72 -1.60 -11.17 -16.84
C CYS A 72 -2.03 -12.62 -17.12
N ASP A 73 -1.21 -13.38 -17.87
CA ASP A 73 -1.47 -14.79 -18.15
C ASP A 73 -1.17 -15.68 -16.92
N PRO A 74 -2.17 -16.41 -16.39
CA PRO A 74 -1.97 -17.31 -15.24
C PRO A 74 -1.06 -18.50 -15.53
N GLN A 75 -0.76 -18.83 -16.80
CA GLN A 75 0.28 -19.82 -17.11
C GLN A 75 1.68 -19.27 -16.90
N ARG A 76 1.84 -17.94 -16.87
CA ARG A 76 3.12 -17.26 -16.70
C ARG A 76 3.32 -16.74 -15.28
N LEU A 77 2.28 -16.18 -14.69
CA LEU A 77 2.27 -15.65 -13.32
C LEU A 77 1.21 -16.39 -12.51
N HIS A 78 1.63 -17.16 -11.52
CA HIS A 78 0.72 -17.92 -10.67
C HIS A 78 1.33 -18.10 -9.29
N HIS A 79 0.48 -18.45 -8.33
CA HIS A 79 0.87 -18.67 -6.93
C HIS A 79 1.57 -17.48 -6.28
N LEU A 80 1.29 -16.26 -6.74
CA LEU A 80 1.83 -15.07 -6.10
C LEU A 80 1.36 -14.99 -4.64
N HIS A 81 2.28 -14.55 -3.78
CA HIS A 81 1.98 -14.18 -2.41
C HIS A 81 1.83 -12.66 -2.35
N MET A 82 0.58 -12.20 -2.29
CA MET A 82 0.26 -10.79 -2.18
C MET A 82 0.47 -10.30 -0.75
N VAL A 83 1.19 -9.19 -0.59
CA VAL A 83 1.34 -8.50 0.69
C VAL A 83 0.89 -7.05 0.53
N GLN A 84 -0.16 -6.65 1.22
CA GLN A 84 -0.84 -5.39 0.91
C GLN A 84 -1.54 -4.81 2.14
N SER A 85 -1.39 -3.51 2.42
CA SER A 85 -2.03 -2.90 3.60
C SER A 85 -3.55 -2.93 3.51
N VAL A 86 -4.15 -2.47 2.42
CA VAL A 86 -5.62 -2.35 2.25
C VAL A 86 -6.13 -3.00 0.97
N LEU A 87 -7.16 -3.83 1.09
CA LEU A 87 -7.92 -4.36 -0.03
C LEU A 87 -9.11 -3.44 -0.37
N ALA A 88 -8.86 -2.38 -1.14
CA ALA A 88 -9.89 -1.42 -1.54
C ALA A 88 -10.57 -1.78 -2.88
N LEU A 89 -9.79 -2.21 -3.87
CA LEU A 89 -10.24 -2.41 -5.26
C LEU A 89 -10.72 -3.84 -5.52
N PRO A 90 -11.70 -4.04 -6.43
CA PRO A 90 -12.06 -5.37 -6.93
C PRO A 90 -10.88 -6.12 -7.52
N SER A 91 -10.01 -5.44 -8.28
CA SER A 91 -8.85 -6.05 -8.95
C SER A 91 -7.84 -6.66 -7.98
N HIS A 92 -7.82 -6.25 -6.71
CA HIS A 92 -7.02 -6.93 -5.69
C HIS A 92 -7.48 -8.38 -5.44
N LEU A 93 -8.79 -8.64 -5.54
CA LEU A 93 -9.35 -9.98 -5.36
C LEU A 93 -9.46 -10.76 -6.68
N ASP A 94 -9.57 -10.07 -7.81
CA ASP A 94 -9.54 -10.70 -9.15
C ASP A 94 -8.24 -11.50 -9.36
N LEU A 95 -7.13 -11.08 -8.75
CA LEU A 95 -5.86 -11.84 -8.76
C LEU A 95 -6.02 -13.29 -8.32
N PHE A 96 -6.86 -13.55 -7.32
CA PHE A 96 -7.06 -14.88 -6.78
C PHE A 96 -8.04 -15.70 -7.61
N GLU A 97 -9.14 -15.07 -8.04
CA GLU A 97 -10.13 -15.71 -8.92
C GLU A 97 -9.53 -16.08 -10.28
N ASN A 98 -8.60 -15.27 -10.80
CA ASN A 98 -7.91 -15.50 -12.07
C ASN A 98 -6.75 -16.51 -11.95
N GLY A 99 -6.43 -16.99 -10.74
CA GLY A 99 -5.33 -17.93 -10.50
C GLY A 99 -3.92 -17.31 -10.53
N ILE A 100 -3.82 -15.99 -10.51
CA ILE A 100 -2.54 -15.25 -10.46
C ILE A 100 -1.93 -15.35 -9.06
N ALA A 101 -2.73 -15.12 -8.03
CA ALA A 101 -2.32 -15.16 -6.63
C ALA A 101 -2.98 -16.32 -5.89
N SER A 102 -2.32 -16.82 -4.85
CA SER A 102 -2.87 -17.87 -3.99
C SER A 102 -2.79 -17.55 -2.50
N ARG A 103 -1.90 -16.64 -2.09
CA ARG A 103 -1.70 -16.30 -0.68
C ARG A 103 -1.78 -14.79 -0.43
N LEU A 104 -2.32 -14.40 0.72
CA LEU A 104 -2.52 -13.00 1.11
C LEU A 104 -2.13 -12.74 2.57
N ASP A 105 -1.26 -11.76 2.81
CA ASP A 105 -1.08 -11.12 4.12
C ASP A 105 -1.52 -9.64 3.99
N PHE A 106 -2.45 -9.19 4.82
CA PHE A 106 -3.05 -7.85 4.71
C PHE A 106 -3.45 -7.22 6.05
N SER A 107 -3.83 -5.94 6.06
CA SER A 107 -4.26 -5.25 7.29
C SER A 107 -5.75 -4.90 7.33
N PHE A 108 -6.29 -4.32 6.26
CA PHE A 108 -7.67 -3.86 6.22
C PHE A 108 -8.37 -4.30 4.94
N SER A 109 -9.59 -4.84 5.05
CA SER A 109 -10.34 -5.36 3.89
C SER A 109 -11.47 -4.46 3.40
N GLY A 110 -11.72 -3.32 4.08
CA GLY A 110 -12.59 -2.24 3.62
C GLY A 110 -13.88 -2.69 2.90
N PRO A 111 -14.19 -2.12 1.72
CA PRO A 111 -15.34 -2.52 0.90
C PRO A 111 -15.31 -3.98 0.42
N GLN A 112 -14.12 -4.60 0.34
CA GLN A 112 -13.93 -5.94 -0.19
C GLN A 112 -14.12 -7.05 0.86
N GLY A 113 -14.33 -6.72 2.13
CA GLY A 113 -14.38 -7.70 3.23
C GLY A 113 -15.39 -8.83 3.02
N GLY A 114 -16.57 -8.52 2.49
CA GLY A 114 -17.59 -9.53 2.18
C GLY A 114 -17.26 -10.42 0.98
N ARG A 115 -16.48 -9.92 0.00
CA ARG A 115 -15.98 -10.73 -1.13
C ARG A 115 -14.80 -11.60 -0.69
N LEU A 116 -13.87 -11.03 0.08
CA LEU A 116 -12.74 -11.75 0.68
C LEU A 116 -13.24 -12.94 1.52
N ALA A 117 -14.23 -12.74 2.39
CA ALA A 117 -14.77 -13.81 3.23
C ALA A 117 -15.30 -15.00 2.41
N ARG A 118 -15.94 -14.74 1.27
CA ARG A 118 -16.42 -15.79 0.35
C ARG A 118 -15.28 -16.55 -0.29
N LEU A 119 -14.28 -15.85 -0.82
CA LEU A 119 -13.12 -16.49 -1.45
C LEU A 119 -12.31 -17.36 -0.47
N VAL A 120 -12.23 -16.94 0.79
CA VAL A 120 -11.63 -17.76 1.87
C VAL A 120 -12.48 -18.99 2.18
N GLN A 121 -13.81 -18.86 2.26
CA GLN A 121 -14.72 -20.00 2.46
C GLN A 121 -14.62 -21.03 1.33
N ASP A 122 -14.48 -20.55 0.10
CA ASP A 122 -14.34 -21.37 -1.10
C ASP A 122 -12.91 -21.93 -1.30
N LYS A 123 -12.00 -21.66 -0.35
CA LYS A 123 -10.58 -22.08 -0.37
C LYS A 123 -9.80 -21.62 -1.60
N GLN A 124 -10.19 -20.47 -2.16
CA GLN A 124 -9.49 -19.83 -3.28
C GLN A 124 -8.33 -18.94 -2.82
N ILE A 125 -8.31 -18.55 -1.53
CA ILE A 125 -7.27 -17.71 -0.93
C ILE A 125 -6.73 -18.37 0.33
N GLU A 126 -5.41 -18.53 0.39
CA GLU A 126 -4.68 -18.82 1.63
C GLU A 126 -4.40 -17.51 2.37
N ILE A 127 -5.03 -17.29 3.52
CA ILE A 127 -4.68 -16.16 4.39
C ILE A 127 -3.43 -16.53 5.19
N GLY A 128 -2.36 -15.76 5.03
CA GLY A 128 -1.19 -15.85 5.89
C GLY A 128 -1.53 -15.34 7.29
N ALA A 129 -1.74 -14.03 7.41
CA ALA A 129 -2.26 -13.40 8.62
C ALA A 129 -2.94 -12.05 8.30
N ILE A 130 -3.74 -11.59 9.27
CA ILE A 130 -4.31 -10.25 9.29
C ILE A 130 -3.49 -9.42 10.28
N HIS A 131 -2.90 -8.33 9.82
CA HIS A 131 -1.91 -7.55 10.55
C HIS A 131 -2.43 -6.16 10.91
N THR A 132 -1.83 -5.54 11.91
CA THR A 132 -1.83 -4.07 11.95
C THR A 132 -0.85 -3.50 10.92
N TYR A 133 -1.03 -2.27 10.46
CA TYR A 133 -0.17 -1.68 9.41
C TYR A 133 1.32 -1.74 9.77
N LEU A 134 1.69 -1.23 10.95
CA LEU A 134 3.09 -1.17 11.39
C LEU A 134 3.72 -2.56 11.58
N GLU A 135 2.92 -3.55 11.98
CA GLU A 135 3.38 -4.93 12.05
C GLU A 135 3.71 -5.46 10.65
N LEU A 136 2.80 -5.30 9.68
CA LEU A 136 3.02 -5.72 8.30
C LEU A 136 4.25 -5.05 7.69
N PHE A 137 4.41 -3.74 7.88
CA PHE A 137 5.58 -3.01 7.39
C PHE A 137 6.87 -3.48 8.05
N GLY A 138 6.85 -3.77 9.36
CA GLY A 138 7.98 -4.41 10.04
C GLY A 138 8.35 -5.76 9.42
N ARG A 139 7.36 -6.56 9.02
CA ARG A 139 7.58 -7.85 8.35
C ARG A 139 8.20 -7.73 6.96
N TYR A 140 8.01 -6.62 6.24
CA TYR A 140 8.70 -6.39 4.96
C TYR A 140 10.23 -6.39 5.10
N PHE A 141 10.77 -6.03 6.27
CA PHE A 141 12.22 -6.06 6.49
C PHE A 141 12.75 -7.40 7.01
N THR A 142 11.85 -8.34 7.34
CA THR A 142 12.19 -9.63 7.94
C THR A 142 11.72 -10.81 7.08
N ASP A 143 10.50 -11.29 7.26
CA ASP A 143 9.99 -12.55 6.74
C ASP A 143 8.96 -12.38 5.61
N LEU A 144 8.45 -11.18 5.37
CA LEU A 144 7.58 -10.82 4.24
C LEU A 144 8.23 -9.85 3.25
N THR A 145 9.56 -9.85 3.15
CA THR A 145 10.27 -8.99 2.19
C THR A 145 9.79 -9.17 0.75
N PRO A 146 9.24 -8.13 0.10
CA PRO A 146 8.73 -8.25 -1.25
C PRO A 146 9.86 -8.52 -2.26
N ASN A 147 9.59 -9.41 -3.20
CA ASN A 147 10.41 -9.63 -4.38
C ASN A 147 10.19 -8.51 -5.40
N VAL A 148 8.93 -8.06 -5.51
CA VAL A 148 8.50 -6.96 -6.39
C VAL A 148 7.54 -6.07 -5.60
N CYS A 149 7.62 -4.75 -5.79
CA CYS A 149 6.57 -3.84 -5.35
C CYS A 149 6.02 -3.00 -6.50
N LEU A 150 4.71 -2.78 -6.45
CA LEU A 150 3.90 -2.06 -7.42
C LEU A 150 3.28 -0.87 -6.69
N ILE A 151 3.79 0.33 -6.96
CA ILE A 151 3.45 1.55 -6.22
C ILE A 151 2.85 2.64 -7.12
N ALA A 152 2.24 3.65 -6.51
CA ALA A 152 1.70 4.84 -7.15
C ALA A 152 2.37 6.11 -6.62
N ALA A 153 2.66 7.04 -7.53
CA ALA A 153 3.11 8.38 -7.22
C ALA A 153 2.39 9.41 -8.08
N GLN A 154 2.42 10.68 -7.68
CA GLN A 154 1.79 11.74 -8.44
C GLN A 154 2.58 12.03 -9.72
N ALA A 155 3.91 12.14 -9.63
CA ALA A 155 4.75 12.42 -10.78
C ALA A 155 6.10 11.71 -10.71
N ALA A 156 6.71 11.50 -11.89
CA ALA A 156 8.12 11.12 -12.02
C ALA A 156 8.89 12.10 -12.92
N ASP A 157 10.18 12.26 -12.68
CA ASP A 157 11.08 12.92 -13.63
C ASP A 157 11.75 11.93 -14.60
N ALA A 158 12.60 12.47 -15.48
CA ALA A 158 13.33 11.66 -16.45
C ALA A 158 14.34 10.70 -15.82
N ALA A 159 14.84 11.00 -14.62
CA ALA A 159 15.78 10.14 -13.90
C ALA A 159 15.07 8.97 -13.20
N GLY A 160 13.77 9.09 -12.94
CA GLY A 160 12.97 8.10 -12.20
C GLY A 160 12.72 8.47 -10.75
N ASN A 161 13.06 9.70 -10.33
CA ASN A 161 12.68 10.20 -9.01
C ASN A 161 11.16 10.30 -8.96
N LEU A 162 10.56 10.05 -7.80
CA LEU A 162 9.11 10.13 -7.61
C LEU A 162 8.75 11.26 -6.66
N TYR A 163 7.71 11.99 -7.03
CA TYR A 163 6.95 12.86 -6.15
C TYR A 163 5.63 12.16 -5.83
N THR A 164 5.44 11.76 -4.57
CA THR A 164 4.22 11.05 -4.12
C THR A 164 3.11 12.03 -3.73
N GLY A 165 3.45 13.31 -3.54
CA GLY A 165 2.48 14.35 -3.21
C GLY A 165 2.06 14.34 -1.74
N PRO A 166 0.85 14.86 -1.42
CA PRO A 166 0.28 14.81 -0.08
C PRO A 166 0.04 13.37 0.42
N ASN A 167 -0.13 12.42 -0.50
CA ASN A 167 -0.40 11.01 -0.22
C ASN A 167 0.88 10.17 -0.30
N THR A 168 1.88 10.51 0.51
CA THR A 168 3.09 9.68 0.66
C THR A 168 2.75 8.32 1.26
N GLU A 169 1.92 8.30 2.32
CA GLU A 169 1.40 7.09 2.96
C GLU A 169 2.48 6.01 3.16
N ASP A 170 2.23 4.79 2.67
CA ASP A 170 3.04 3.61 2.98
C ASP A 170 4.22 3.45 2.01
N THR A 171 4.29 4.25 0.94
CA THR A 171 5.24 4.08 -0.18
C THR A 171 6.69 3.96 0.27
N PRO A 172 7.23 4.82 1.17
CA PRO A 172 8.63 4.73 1.55
C PRO A 172 8.99 3.39 2.19
N ALA A 173 8.14 2.86 3.07
CA ALA A 173 8.37 1.58 3.74
C ALA A 173 8.32 0.41 2.75
N ILE A 174 7.38 0.45 1.80
CA ILE A 174 7.26 -0.56 0.74
C ILE A 174 8.50 -0.54 -0.16
N VAL A 175 8.86 0.62 -0.69
CA VAL A 175 9.97 0.77 -1.64
C VAL A 175 11.30 0.42 -0.99
N GLU A 176 11.58 0.93 0.22
CA GLU A 176 12.85 0.68 0.90
C GLU A 176 13.06 -0.83 1.15
N ALA A 177 12.03 -1.51 1.68
CA ALA A 177 12.11 -2.94 1.97
C ALA A 177 12.38 -3.78 0.70
N THR A 178 11.84 -3.36 -0.44
CA THR A 178 12.04 -4.03 -1.74
C THR A 178 13.41 -3.70 -2.35
N ALA A 179 13.73 -2.42 -2.53
CA ALA A 179 14.93 -1.96 -3.22
C ALA A 179 16.21 -2.49 -2.55
N PHE A 180 16.30 -2.37 -1.23
CA PHE A 180 17.51 -2.77 -0.48
C PHE A 180 17.62 -4.28 -0.19
N ARG A 181 16.67 -5.07 -0.69
CA ARG A 181 16.73 -6.54 -0.67
C ARG A 181 16.86 -7.17 -2.06
N SER A 182 17.29 -6.37 -3.03
CA SER A 182 17.43 -6.75 -4.44
C SER A 182 16.10 -7.14 -5.09
N GLY A 183 15.01 -6.49 -4.69
CA GLY A 183 13.73 -6.61 -5.39
C GLY A 183 13.64 -5.73 -6.63
N ILE A 184 12.44 -5.67 -7.21
CA ILE A 184 12.09 -4.79 -8.34
C ILE A 184 11.00 -3.81 -7.91
N VAL A 185 11.18 -2.53 -8.20
CA VAL A 185 10.25 -1.45 -7.87
C VAL A 185 9.65 -0.88 -9.14
N ILE A 186 8.32 -0.96 -9.28
CA ILE A 186 7.57 -0.44 -10.42
C ILE A 186 6.59 0.62 -9.92
N ALA A 187 6.66 1.82 -10.49
CA ALA A 187 5.76 2.91 -10.14
C ALA A 187 4.84 3.30 -11.30
N GLN A 188 3.54 3.31 -11.05
CA GLN A 188 2.63 4.12 -11.87
C GLN A 188 2.71 5.57 -11.41
N VAL A 189 2.68 6.50 -12.35
CA VAL A 189 2.60 7.94 -12.09
C VAL A 189 1.48 8.59 -12.86
N ASN A 190 0.91 9.67 -12.34
CA ASN A 190 -0.15 10.39 -13.03
C ASN A 190 0.41 11.21 -14.19
N GLU A 191 1.61 11.76 -14.02
CA GLU A 191 2.26 12.60 -15.02
C GLU A 191 3.79 12.49 -14.96
N ARG A 192 4.47 12.98 -16.00
CA ARG A 192 5.91 13.22 -15.99
C ARG A 192 6.18 14.71 -15.95
N LEU A 193 7.14 15.12 -15.13
CA LEU A 193 7.55 16.51 -14.99
C LEU A 193 9.05 16.64 -15.22
N ASP A 194 9.46 17.71 -15.90
CA ASP A 194 10.89 18.01 -16.06
C ASP A 194 11.57 18.33 -14.72
N LYS A 195 10.81 18.92 -13.79
CA LYS A 195 11.26 19.25 -12.45
C LYS A 195 10.18 18.94 -11.43
N LEU A 196 10.49 18.06 -10.48
CA LEU A 196 9.59 17.71 -9.39
C LEU A 196 9.53 18.81 -8.32
N PRO A 197 8.37 18.99 -7.64
CA PRO A 197 8.27 19.87 -6.47
C PRO A 197 9.18 19.44 -5.31
N ARG A 198 9.29 18.12 -5.11
CA ARG A 198 10.13 17.45 -4.11
C ARG A 198 10.41 16.02 -4.61
N VAL A 199 11.51 15.43 -4.18
CA VAL A 199 11.79 14.00 -4.35
C VAL A 199 11.40 13.28 -3.06
N ASP A 200 10.41 12.40 -3.15
CA ASP A 200 9.95 11.54 -2.05
C ASP A 200 10.62 10.18 -2.10
N ILE A 201 10.75 9.61 -3.31
CA ILE A 201 11.48 8.37 -3.56
C ILE A 201 12.59 8.68 -4.58
N PRO A 202 13.86 8.44 -4.25
CA PRO A 202 14.96 8.71 -5.16
C PRO A 202 15.03 7.68 -6.29
N ALA A 203 15.51 8.11 -7.45
CA ALA A 203 15.55 7.33 -8.68
C ALA A 203 16.29 5.99 -8.57
N ASP A 204 17.34 5.92 -7.74
CA ASP A 204 18.14 4.70 -7.56
C ASP A 204 17.39 3.59 -6.81
N TRP A 205 16.20 3.88 -6.28
CA TRP A 205 15.32 2.91 -5.63
C TRP A 205 14.20 2.43 -6.56
N VAL A 206 14.06 3.00 -7.76
CA VAL A 206 12.98 2.73 -8.70
C VAL A 206 13.54 2.11 -9.97
N ASP A 207 13.02 0.95 -10.36
CA ASP A 207 13.47 0.25 -11.57
C ASP A 207 12.68 0.68 -12.81
N PHE A 208 11.36 0.86 -12.66
CA PHE A 208 10.47 1.17 -13.77
C PHE A 208 9.40 2.19 -13.40
N THR A 209 9.08 3.08 -14.33
CA THR A 209 7.98 4.04 -14.22
C THR A 209 7.07 3.96 -15.44
N VAL A 210 5.76 4.07 -15.22
CA VAL A 210 4.73 4.11 -16.26
C VAL A 210 3.77 5.26 -15.98
N VAL A 211 3.41 6.04 -17.01
CA VAL A 211 2.34 7.03 -16.87
C VAL A 211 1.00 6.29 -16.98
N ALA A 212 0.22 6.26 -15.91
CA ALA A 212 -1.09 5.63 -15.89
C ALA A 212 -2.07 6.31 -16.87
N PRO A 213 -3.07 5.59 -17.40
CA PRO A 213 -4.06 6.16 -18.31
C PRO A 213 -4.95 7.22 -17.65
N ARG A 214 -4.99 7.23 -16.32
CA ARG A 214 -5.76 8.14 -15.48
C ARG A 214 -5.02 8.38 -14.18
N PRO A 215 -5.30 9.48 -13.46
CA PRO A 215 -4.79 9.67 -12.12
C PRO A 215 -5.15 8.51 -11.22
N ASN A 216 -4.21 8.13 -10.36
CA ASN A 216 -4.38 7.04 -9.42
C ASN A 216 -5.62 7.26 -8.54
N TYR A 217 -6.31 6.17 -8.19
CA TYR A 217 -7.48 6.28 -7.33
C TYR A 217 -7.10 6.69 -5.89
N ILE A 218 -7.88 7.58 -5.29
CA ILE A 218 -7.76 8.04 -3.90
C ILE A 218 -9.08 7.76 -3.19
N GLU A 219 -9.06 6.86 -2.21
CA GLU A 219 -10.22 6.59 -1.36
C GLU A 219 -10.34 7.68 -0.27
N PRO A 220 -11.50 8.36 -0.12
CA PRO A 220 -11.74 9.31 0.97
C PRO A 220 -12.05 8.59 2.29
N LEU A 221 -11.22 7.60 2.66
CA LEU A 221 -11.52 6.60 3.68
C LEU A 221 -12.00 7.22 5.01
N PHE A 222 -11.32 8.27 5.47
CA PHE A 222 -11.57 8.93 6.76
C PHE A 222 -12.66 10.01 6.71
N THR A 223 -13.13 10.43 5.54
CA THR A 223 -14.07 11.55 5.42
C THR A 223 -15.47 11.12 5.84
N ARG A 224 -16.08 11.81 6.81
CA ARG A 224 -17.44 11.53 7.28
C ARG A 224 -18.35 12.72 7.04
N ASP A 225 -19.54 12.45 6.50
CA ASP A 225 -20.58 13.45 6.28
C ASP A 225 -21.23 13.82 7.62
N PRO A 226 -21.05 15.06 8.13
CA PRO A 226 -21.61 15.46 9.41
C PRO A 226 -23.12 15.36 9.50
N ALA A 227 -23.84 15.42 8.36
CA ALA A 227 -25.30 15.29 8.34
C ALA A 227 -25.79 13.91 8.78
N GLN A 228 -24.91 12.90 8.77
CA GLN A 228 -25.23 11.52 9.18
C GLN A 228 -24.92 11.25 10.66
N ILE A 229 -24.38 12.23 11.39
CA ILE A 229 -24.12 12.10 12.82
C ILE A 229 -25.45 12.12 13.59
N THR A 230 -25.67 11.09 14.39
CA THR A 230 -26.92 10.92 15.16
C THR A 230 -26.82 11.50 16.57
N GLU A 231 -27.96 11.73 17.22
CA GLU A 231 -28.02 12.24 18.60
C GLU A 231 -27.29 11.33 19.61
N VAL A 232 -27.33 10.01 19.40
CA VAL A 232 -26.61 9.05 20.24
C VAL A 232 -25.10 9.29 20.16
N GLN A 233 -24.59 9.61 18.98
CA GLN A 233 -23.16 9.87 18.75
C GLN A 233 -22.74 11.20 19.36
N ILE A 234 -23.60 12.21 19.27
CA ILE A 234 -23.41 13.49 19.97
C ILE A 234 -23.32 13.25 21.49
N LEU A 235 -24.24 12.47 22.06
CA LEU A 235 -24.23 12.14 23.49
C LEU A 235 -22.93 11.42 23.89
N MET A 236 -22.54 10.38 23.15
CA MET A 236 -21.28 9.66 23.39
C MET A 236 -20.07 10.59 23.30
N ALA A 237 -20.06 11.50 22.33
CA ALA A 237 -18.98 12.45 22.15
C ALA A 237 -18.88 13.45 23.33
N MET A 238 -20.01 13.97 23.82
CA MET A 238 -20.05 14.79 25.04
C MET A 238 -19.52 14.03 26.26
N MET A 239 -19.91 12.76 26.42
CA MET A 239 -19.41 11.88 27.48
C MET A 239 -17.90 11.65 27.37
N ALA A 240 -17.37 11.41 26.17
CA ALA A 240 -15.94 11.23 25.95
C ALA A 240 -15.15 12.51 26.28
N ILE A 241 -15.61 13.67 25.81
CA ILE A 241 -14.96 14.96 26.09
C ILE A 241 -14.92 15.23 27.60
N LYS A 242 -16.05 15.09 28.30
CA LYS A 242 -16.14 15.44 29.72
C LYS A 242 -15.58 14.37 30.64
N GLY A 243 -15.95 13.11 30.43
CA GLY A 243 -15.64 12.00 31.32
C GLY A 243 -14.29 11.33 31.05
N ILE A 244 -13.66 11.61 29.90
CA ILE A 244 -12.35 11.05 29.55
C ILE A 244 -11.35 12.18 29.28
N TYR A 245 -11.61 13.04 28.30
CA TYR A 245 -10.58 13.98 27.87
C TYR A 245 -10.29 15.03 28.93
N ALA A 246 -11.34 15.60 29.52
CA ALA A 246 -11.23 16.57 30.60
C ALA A 246 -10.73 15.94 31.89
N GLU A 247 -11.31 14.81 32.30
CA GLU A 247 -10.98 14.10 33.55
C GLU A 247 -9.49 13.74 33.63
N TYR A 248 -8.94 13.19 32.53
CA TYR A 248 -7.55 12.73 32.48
C TYR A 248 -6.59 13.75 31.84
N GLY A 249 -7.08 14.93 31.46
CA GLY A 249 -6.26 15.97 30.84
C GLY A 249 -5.55 15.52 29.56
N VAL A 250 -6.25 14.75 28.70
CA VAL A 250 -5.68 14.11 27.51
C VAL A 250 -5.10 15.15 26.55
N GLN A 251 -3.79 15.15 26.34
CA GLN A 251 -3.10 16.10 25.45
C GLN A 251 -2.92 15.59 24.02
N ARG A 252 -2.69 14.28 23.87
CA ARG A 252 -2.35 13.64 22.60
C ARG A 252 -3.23 12.42 22.41
N LEU A 253 -3.83 12.30 21.24
CA LEU A 253 -4.74 11.22 20.90
C LEU A 253 -4.77 11.00 19.39
N ASN A 254 -5.20 9.82 18.99
CA ASN A 254 -5.61 9.51 17.63
C ASN A 254 -7.07 9.09 17.66
N HIS A 255 -7.84 9.50 16.66
CA HIS A 255 -9.21 9.06 16.50
C HIS A 255 -9.27 7.90 15.53
N GLY A 256 -9.89 6.81 15.99
CA GLY A 256 -10.34 5.76 15.07
C GLY A 256 -11.33 6.32 14.06
N ILE A 257 -11.39 5.69 12.90
CA ILE A 257 -12.33 6.02 11.83
C ILE A 257 -13.78 5.79 12.27
N GLY A 258 -14.66 6.78 12.10
CA GLY A 258 -16.07 6.61 12.41
C GLY A 258 -16.83 7.91 12.65
N PHE A 259 -18.16 7.81 12.70
CA PHE A 259 -19.03 8.94 13.03
C PHE A 259 -18.94 9.33 14.52
N ASP A 260 -18.64 8.37 15.41
CA ASP A 260 -18.55 8.62 16.85
C ASP A 260 -17.40 9.59 17.19
N THR A 261 -16.23 9.39 16.59
CA THR A 261 -15.05 10.24 16.76
C THR A 261 -15.15 11.55 15.95
N ALA A 262 -15.78 11.52 14.77
CA ALA A 262 -16.09 12.75 14.03
C ALA A 262 -17.03 13.68 14.84
N ALA A 263 -17.99 13.12 15.59
CA ALA A 263 -18.83 13.89 16.49
C ALA A 263 -18.03 14.56 17.61
N ILE A 264 -17.01 13.87 18.17
CA ILE A 264 -16.09 14.46 19.15
C ILE A 264 -15.37 15.67 18.54
N GLU A 265 -14.77 15.51 17.36
CA GLU A 265 -14.03 16.58 16.67
C GLU A 265 -14.88 17.84 16.47
N LEU A 266 -16.14 17.66 16.04
CA LEU A 266 -17.07 18.76 15.80
C LEU A 266 -17.60 19.41 17.09
N LEU A 267 -17.54 18.72 18.23
CA LEU A 267 -17.96 19.25 19.53
C LEU A 267 -16.82 19.89 20.36
N LEU A 268 -15.55 19.66 20.00
CA LEU A 268 -14.42 20.38 20.61
C LEU A 268 -14.55 21.92 20.54
N PRO A 269 -14.92 22.55 19.41
CA PRO A 269 -15.07 24.00 19.35
C PRO A 269 -16.35 24.55 20.01
N THR A 270 -17.26 23.69 20.47
CA THR A 270 -18.53 24.09 21.12
C THR A 270 -18.58 23.59 22.57
N TYR A 271 -19.00 22.35 22.79
CA TYR A 271 -19.20 21.77 24.12
C TYR A 271 -17.93 21.81 24.98
N ALA A 272 -16.75 21.46 24.42
CA ALA A 272 -15.51 21.53 25.20
C ALA A 272 -15.11 22.98 25.55
N THR A 273 -15.51 23.95 24.72
CA THR A 273 -15.30 25.38 25.00
C THR A 273 -16.21 25.87 26.12
N GLU A 274 -17.47 25.44 26.18
CA GLU A 274 -18.38 25.72 27.31
C GLU A 274 -17.83 25.17 28.63
N LEU A 275 -17.13 24.05 28.60
CA LEU A 275 -16.43 23.47 29.74
C LEU A 275 -15.08 24.16 30.06
N GLY A 276 -14.66 25.16 29.29
CA GLY A 276 -13.42 25.89 29.50
C GLY A 276 -12.15 25.07 29.22
N LEU A 277 -12.22 24.12 28.28
CA LEU A 277 -11.14 23.15 27.98
C LEU A 277 -10.26 23.54 26.79
N LYS A 278 -10.56 24.64 26.09
CA LYS A 278 -9.75 25.11 24.95
C LYS A 278 -8.29 25.30 25.35
N GLY A 279 -7.38 24.64 24.62
CA GLY A 279 -5.94 24.65 24.90
C GLY A 279 -5.50 23.81 26.10
N LYS A 280 -6.44 23.12 26.80
CA LYS A 280 -6.15 22.26 27.95
C LYS A 280 -6.21 20.77 27.63
N ILE A 281 -6.79 20.37 26.49
CA ILE A 281 -6.88 18.99 26.02
C ILE A 281 -6.69 18.95 24.50
N CYS A 282 -6.46 17.75 23.94
CA CYS A 282 -6.44 17.47 22.50
C CYS A 282 -5.52 18.40 21.68
N SER A 283 -4.36 18.75 22.25
CA SER A 283 -3.40 19.69 21.66
C SER A 283 -2.54 19.08 20.55
N HIS A 284 -2.42 17.76 20.49
CA HIS A 284 -1.57 17.06 19.52
C HIS A 284 -2.27 15.84 18.91
N TRP A 285 -2.15 15.69 17.59
CA TRP A 285 -2.71 14.59 16.80
C TRP A 285 -1.56 14.00 15.96
N PRO A 286 -1.30 12.68 16.04
CA PRO A 286 -0.27 12.01 15.26
C PRO A 286 -0.73 11.72 13.82
#